data_AF-A0A1Q9D5Q5-F1
#
_entry.id   AF-A0A1Q9D5Q5-F1
#
_cell.length_a   1.000
_cell.length_b   1.000
_cell.length_c   1.000
_cell.angle_alpha   90.00
_cell.angle_beta   90.00
_cell.angle_gamma   90.00
#
_symmetry.space_group_name_H-M   'P 1'
#
loop_
_entity.id
_entity.type
_entity.pdbx_description
1 polymer ?
#
loop_
_entity_poly.entity_id
_entity_poly.type
_entity_poly.pdbx_seq_one_letter_code
_entity_poly.pdbx_strand_id
1 'polypeptide(L)'
;MPVAVPSRAKVIVCVLSLLLSNMIRDGSDITLQDVLDATNSLVLRTLKKPNIVDGPRGIVDPTHLPIEPFNERTTKVKHTFDIVGEVKFGYETKEKQSPDIPVQLQFAVLPTVEPEKFVLVKHLITEEQVKASFIQKLCYGTPHYVNWGGCAKNLRKALHYMFEKMGGYQVVHYSLQASVNASSSDSKGTFFQSLSDDDIDKGFDFIQKQGPRTHHCNTQLRWIAKQLSSEESSVAQWPERLIKEALRNLMTDGVLALPVADFPLTLVDLNPIILNVLETMFPLFDHKALGMHGVPNVGKTPLARIIAMAVSRYWVSKLDSKNVPAYREACEFDFFRGEPGRKDRPDIFRRRHLARTASQKA
;
A
#
# COMPACT_ATOMS: atom_id res chain seq x y z
N MET A 1 -9.12 49.33 -11.64
CA MET A 1 -8.23 48.43 -10.89
C MET A 1 -8.77 47.02 -10.96
N PRO A 2 -8.17 46.12 -11.74
CA PRO A 2 -8.32 44.68 -11.56
C PRO A 2 -7.10 44.13 -10.82
N VAL A 3 -7.38 43.38 -9.75
CA VAL A 3 -6.43 42.78 -8.83
C VAL A 3 -5.77 41.58 -9.49
N ALA A 4 -4.43 41.58 -9.53
CA ALA A 4 -3.60 40.43 -9.85
C ALA A 4 -3.35 39.60 -8.58
N VAL A 5 -3.53 38.28 -8.66
CA VAL A 5 -3.03 37.26 -7.71
C VAL A 5 -2.81 35.96 -8.53
N PRO A 6 -1.92 35.02 -8.14
CA PRO A 6 -0.71 34.75 -8.92
C PRO A 6 -0.63 33.31 -9.44
N SER A 7 0.25 33.14 -10.42
CA SER A 7 0.71 31.84 -10.94
C SER A 7 1.43 31.02 -9.86
N ARG A 8 0.82 29.91 -9.42
CA ARG A 8 1.51 28.79 -8.77
C ARG A 8 0.85 27.46 -9.10
N ALA A 9 1.26 26.85 -10.21
CA ALA A 9 1.25 25.40 -10.46
C ALA A 9 1.84 25.09 -11.86
N LYS A 10 3.08 25.50 -12.13
CA LYS A 10 3.80 25.15 -13.38
C LYS A 10 5.00 24.21 -13.17
N VAL A 11 5.15 23.59 -12.00
CA VAL A 11 6.40 22.88 -11.64
C VAL A 11 6.23 21.36 -11.46
N ILE A 12 5.04 20.76 -11.62
CA ILE A 12 4.87 19.29 -11.40
C ILE A 12 4.41 18.51 -12.64
N VAL A 13 4.15 19.17 -13.77
CA VAL A 13 3.73 18.47 -15.01
C VAL A 13 4.91 18.06 -15.91
N CYS A 14 6.11 18.62 -15.71
CA CYS A 14 7.27 18.33 -16.58
C CYS A 14 8.06 17.06 -16.24
N VAL A 15 7.91 16.44 -15.07
CA VAL A 15 8.79 15.34 -14.65
C VAL A 15 8.28 13.95 -15.04
N LEU A 16 6.96 13.77 -15.26
CA LEU A 16 6.42 12.47 -15.73
C LEU A 16 6.44 12.29 -17.25
N SER A 17 6.48 13.38 -18.03
CA SER A 17 6.51 13.29 -19.50
C SER A 17 7.86 12.81 -20.05
N LEU A 18 8.95 13.03 -19.31
CA LEU A 18 10.31 12.71 -19.75
C LEU A 18 10.77 11.26 -19.42
N LEU A 19 10.05 10.52 -18.58
CA LEU A 19 10.43 9.14 -18.21
C LEU A 19 9.72 8.04 -19.02
N LEU A 20 8.77 8.39 -19.89
CA LEU A 20 8.10 7.44 -20.80
C LEU A 20 8.40 7.69 -22.30
N SER A 21 9.22 8.69 -22.61
CA SER A 21 9.47 9.13 -23.99
C SER A 21 10.64 8.45 -24.69
N ASN A 22 11.32 7.49 -24.05
CA ASN A 22 12.41 6.72 -24.65
C ASN A 22 12.08 5.23 -24.56
N MET A 23 11.39 4.66 -25.58
CA MET A 23 11.67 3.32 -26.15
C MET A 23 10.56 2.67 -27.00
N ILE A 24 9.45 3.34 -27.35
CA ILE A 24 8.44 2.72 -28.24
C ILE A 24 8.35 3.53 -29.53
N ARG A 25 8.99 3.02 -30.60
CA ARG A 25 9.03 3.68 -31.91
C ARG A 25 7.87 3.27 -32.83
N ASP A 26 7.14 2.20 -32.50
CA ASP A 26 5.91 1.80 -33.17
C ASP A 26 5.00 1.04 -32.19
N GLY A 27 3.68 1.12 -32.38
CA GLY A 27 2.68 0.47 -31.53
C GLY A 27 2.75 -1.06 -31.52
N SER A 28 3.34 -1.62 -32.57
CA SER A 28 3.54 -3.05 -32.83
C SER A 28 4.56 -3.70 -31.90
N ASP A 29 5.40 -2.92 -31.22
CA ASP A 29 6.42 -3.41 -30.28
C ASP A 29 5.91 -3.54 -28.83
N ILE A 30 4.68 -3.08 -28.53
CA ILE A 30 4.12 -3.20 -27.18
C ILE A 30 3.67 -4.64 -26.92
N THR A 31 4.43 -5.37 -26.12
CA THR A 31 3.99 -6.68 -25.64
C THR A 31 3.07 -6.52 -24.42
N LEU A 32 2.19 -7.50 -24.18
CA LEU A 32 1.36 -7.51 -22.97
C LEU A 32 2.23 -7.48 -21.69
N GLN A 33 3.41 -8.10 -21.72
CA GLN A 33 4.33 -8.11 -20.60
C GLN A 33 4.86 -6.71 -20.29
N ASP A 34 5.24 -5.94 -21.32
CA ASP A 34 5.69 -4.55 -21.15
C ASP A 34 4.61 -3.69 -20.50
N VAL A 35 3.35 -3.88 -20.91
CA VAL A 35 2.21 -3.17 -20.33
C VAL A 35 1.98 -3.59 -18.87
N LEU A 36 2.07 -4.88 -18.56
CA LEU A 36 1.96 -5.36 -17.19
C LEU A 36 3.05 -4.73 -16.31
N ASP A 37 4.28 -4.69 -16.79
CA ASP A 37 5.41 -4.09 -16.08
C ASP A 37 5.25 -2.58 -15.90
N ALA A 38 4.80 -1.87 -16.94
CA ALA A 38 4.48 -0.44 -16.88
C ALA A 38 3.34 -0.10 -15.91
N THR A 39 2.41 -1.04 -15.68
CA THR A 39 1.22 -0.83 -14.83
C THR A 39 1.34 -1.48 -13.44
N ASN A 40 2.44 -2.17 -13.14
CA ASN A 40 2.65 -2.84 -11.86
C ASN A 40 2.60 -1.86 -10.68
N SER A 41 3.21 -0.67 -10.83
CA SER A 41 3.23 0.39 -9.82
C SER A 41 2.00 1.33 -9.85
N LEU A 42 1.03 1.07 -10.73
CA LEU A 42 -0.14 1.92 -10.89
C LEU A 42 -1.36 1.37 -10.17
N VAL A 43 -2.25 2.29 -9.78
CA VAL A 43 -3.56 2.00 -9.21
C VAL A 43 -4.64 2.48 -10.17
N LEU A 44 -5.60 1.60 -10.47
CA LEU A 44 -6.79 1.93 -11.26
C LEU A 44 -7.90 2.43 -10.33
N ARG A 45 -8.40 3.64 -10.55
CA ARG A 45 -9.48 4.23 -9.77
C ARG A 45 -10.71 4.47 -10.63
N THR A 46 -11.89 4.18 -10.10
CA THR A 46 -13.17 4.56 -10.70
C THR A 46 -13.44 6.04 -10.50
N LEU A 47 -13.84 6.72 -11.55
CA LEU A 47 -14.20 8.13 -11.54
C LEU A 47 -15.68 8.31 -11.20
N LYS A 48 -16.00 9.32 -10.39
CA LYS A 48 -17.40 9.67 -10.06
C LYS A 48 -18.19 10.16 -11.28
N LYS A 49 -17.50 10.78 -12.23
CA LYS A 49 -18.04 11.23 -13.51
C LYS A 49 -17.08 10.77 -14.61
N PRO A 50 -17.58 10.36 -15.79
CA PRO A 50 -16.70 10.04 -16.90
C PRO A 50 -15.78 11.22 -17.22
N ASN A 51 -14.52 10.93 -17.47
CA ASN A 51 -13.59 11.92 -18.01
C ASN A 51 -13.65 11.89 -19.53
N ILE A 52 -13.60 13.07 -20.14
CA ILE A 52 -13.53 13.22 -21.59
C ILE A 52 -12.10 13.61 -21.92
N VAL A 53 -11.45 12.81 -22.77
CA VAL A 53 -10.10 13.05 -23.25
C VAL A 53 -10.18 13.21 -24.76
N ASP A 54 -9.57 14.26 -25.28
CA ASP A 54 -9.46 14.46 -26.72
C ASP A 54 -8.00 14.70 -27.07
N GLY A 55 -7.50 13.97 -28.05
CA GLY A 55 -6.09 13.96 -28.40
C GLY A 55 -5.83 13.26 -29.73
N PRO A 56 -4.58 13.30 -30.20
CA PRO A 56 -4.20 12.60 -31.43
C PRO A 56 -4.39 11.09 -31.27
N ARG A 57 -4.39 10.37 -32.40
CA ARG A 57 -4.32 8.90 -32.38
C ARG A 57 -3.07 8.48 -31.62
N GLY A 58 -3.25 7.56 -30.69
CA GLY A 58 -2.18 7.02 -29.88
C GLY A 58 -1.45 5.88 -30.56
N ILE A 59 -0.51 5.29 -29.83
CA ILE A 59 0.35 4.21 -30.31
C ILE A 59 -0.31 2.83 -30.23
N VAL A 60 -1.39 2.66 -29.46
CA VAL A 60 -2.08 1.37 -29.36
C VAL A 60 -3.21 1.30 -30.38
N ASP A 61 -3.21 0.26 -31.20
CA ASP A 61 -4.34 -0.07 -32.08
C ASP A 61 -5.32 -1.01 -31.36
N PRO A 62 -6.63 -0.98 -31.67
CA PRO A 62 -7.60 -1.91 -31.08
C PRO A 62 -7.21 -3.39 -31.25
N THR A 63 -6.49 -3.73 -32.33
CA THR A 63 -5.98 -5.08 -32.59
C THR A 63 -4.89 -5.54 -31.61
N HIS A 64 -4.22 -4.61 -30.92
CA HIS A 64 -3.20 -4.93 -29.93
C HIS A 64 -3.81 -5.31 -28.56
N LEU A 65 -5.10 -5.04 -28.34
CA LEU A 65 -5.75 -5.38 -27.07
C LEU A 65 -5.77 -6.90 -26.86
N PRO A 66 -5.63 -7.40 -25.61
CA PRO A 66 -5.69 -8.83 -25.29
C PRO A 66 -7.13 -9.35 -25.31
N ILE A 67 -7.76 -9.27 -26.48
CA ILE A 67 -9.17 -9.57 -26.70
C ILE A 67 -9.32 -10.63 -27.79
N GLU A 68 -10.33 -11.47 -27.65
CA GLU A 68 -10.67 -12.52 -28.60
C GLU A 68 -12.13 -12.38 -29.04
N PRO A 69 -12.46 -12.66 -30.31
CA PRO A 69 -13.84 -12.63 -30.76
C PRO A 69 -14.67 -13.65 -29.98
N PHE A 70 -15.95 -13.35 -29.78
CA PHE A 70 -16.86 -14.31 -29.15
C PHE A 70 -16.90 -15.61 -29.95
N ASN A 71 -16.81 -16.74 -29.25
CA ASN A 71 -16.90 -18.07 -29.84
C ASN A 71 -17.95 -18.91 -29.09
N GLU A 72 -18.18 -20.15 -29.53
CA GLU A 72 -19.18 -21.05 -28.93
C GLU A 72 -18.91 -21.36 -27.46
N ARG A 73 -17.67 -21.23 -26.99
CA ARG A 73 -17.27 -21.45 -25.59
C ARG A 73 -17.53 -20.23 -24.71
N THR A 74 -17.71 -19.05 -25.31
CA THR A 74 -18.00 -17.80 -24.60
C THR A 74 -19.44 -17.80 -24.10
N THR A 75 -19.68 -18.36 -22.92
CA THR A 75 -21.04 -18.47 -22.36
C THR A 75 -21.44 -17.26 -21.51
N LYS A 76 -20.52 -16.75 -20.69
CA LYS A 76 -20.74 -15.58 -19.84
C LYS A 76 -19.55 -14.62 -19.88
N VAL A 77 -19.83 -13.33 -19.84
CA VAL A 77 -18.83 -12.26 -19.92
C VAL A 77 -19.16 -11.14 -18.93
N LYS A 78 -18.13 -10.45 -18.46
CA LYS A 78 -18.24 -9.24 -17.62
C LYS A 78 -17.70 -7.99 -18.30
N HIS A 79 -16.66 -8.17 -19.10
CA HIS A 79 -16.00 -7.12 -19.87
C HIS A 79 -16.07 -7.51 -21.34
N THR A 80 -16.65 -6.64 -22.18
CA THR A 80 -16.76 -6.86 -23.61
C THR A 80 -16.30 -5.64 -24.38
N PHE A 81 -15.55 -5.85 -25.45
CA PHE A 81 -15.21 -4.83 -26.42
C PHE A 81 -16.06 -4.99 -27.68
N ASP A 82 -16.83 -3.97 -28.03
CA ASP A 82 -17.54 -3.87 -29.30
C ASP A 82 -16.70 -2.97 -30.21
N ILE A 83 -16.01 -3.60 -31.18
CA ILE A 83 -15.24 -2.88 -32.20
C ILE A 83 -16.16 -2.67 -33.38
N VAL A 84 -16.65 -1.44 -33.51
CA VAL A 84 -17.35 -0.97 -34.69
C VAL A 84 -16.28 -0.48 -35.65
N GLY A 85 -16.22 -1.09 -36.84
CA GLY A 85 -15.23 -0.77 -37.88
C GLY A 85 -15.36 0.67 -38.39
N GLU A 86 -15.06 0.90 -39.67
CA GLU A 86 -15.12 2.25 -40.23
C GLU A 86 -16.57 2.78 -40.23
N VAL A 87 -16.80 3.85 -39.48
CA VAL A 87 -18.08 4.57 -39.43
C VAL A 87 -17.88 5.97 -40.00
N LYS A 88 -18.85 6.43 -40.80
CA LYS A 88 -19.02 7.83 -41.17
C LYS A 88 -20.05 8.46 -40.23
N PHE A 89 -19.71 9.59 -39.61
CA PHE A 89 -20.69 10.34 -38.80
C PHE A 89 -21.80 10.88 -39.71
N GLY A 90 -23.05 10.62 -39.35
CA GLY A 90 -24.23 10.96 -40.17
C GLY A 90 -25.18 9.79 -40.46
N TYR A 91 -24.89 8.58 -39.98
CA TYR A 91 -25.81 7.45 -40.07
C TYR A 91 -26.96 7.54 -39.06
N GLU A 92 -28.16 7.19 -39.51
CA GLU A 92 -29.31 6.90 -38.66
C GLU A 92 -28.98 5.74 -37.73
N THR A 93 -28.82 6.03 -36.44
CA THR A 93 -28.67 4.99 -35.43
C THR A 93 -30.02 4.30 -35.24
N LYS A 94 -30.09 2.99 -35.50
CA LYS A 94 -31.21 2.16 -35.02
C LYS A 94 -31.23 2.26 -33.50
N GLU A 95 -32.25 2.92 -32.97
CA GLU A 95 -32.45 3.07 -31.53
C GLU A 95 -32.59 1.67 -30.92
N LYS A 96 -31.62 1.27 -30.10
CA LYS A 96 -31.73 0.03 -29.30
C LYS A 96 -32.33 0.41 -27.97
N GLN A 97 -33.29 -0.40 -27.50
CA GLN A 97 -33.83 -0.27 -26.15
C GLN A 97 -32.70 -0.29 -25.12
N SER A 98 -32.82 0.57 -24.10
CA SER A 98 -31.92 0.56 -22.95
C SER A 98 -31.90 -0.83 -22.32
N PRO A 99 -30.73 -1.38 -21.98
CA PRO A 99 -30.67 -2.67 -21.30
C PRO A 99 -31.32 -2.55 -19.91
N ASP A 100 -32.05 -3.60 -19.49
CA ASP A 100 -32.65 -3.70 -18.16
C ASP A 100 -31.61 -3.88 -17.03
N ILE A 101 -30.35 -4.05 -17.39
CA ILE A 101 -29.23 -4.29 -16.45
C ILE A 101 -28.29 -3.08 -16.51
N PRO A 102 -27.76 -2.61 -15.37
CA PRO A 102 -26.74 -1.57 -15.35
C PRO A 102 -25.50 -1.97 -16.17
N VAL A 103 -25.19 -1.18 -17.18
CA VAL A 103 -23.98 -1.32 -18.00
C VAL A 103 -23.17 -0.04 -17.90
N GLN A 104 -21.93 -0.15 -17.45
CA GLN A 104 -20.96 0.94 -17.57
C GLN A 104 -20.34 0.90 -18.97
N LEU A 105 -20.32 2.05 -19.64
CA LEU A 105 -19.81 2.20 -21.00
C LEU A 105 -18.59 3.12 -21.00
N GLN A 106 -17.49 2.66 -21.57
CA GLN A 106 -16.40 3.53 -22.02
C GLN A 106 -16.29 3.42 -23.54
N PHE A 107 -15.82 4.47 -24.20
CA PHE A 107 -15.58 4.38 -25.63
C PHE A 107 -14.44 5.27 -26.09
N ALA A 108 -13.85 4.90 -27.22
CA ALA A 108 -12.85 5.65 -27.94
C ALA A 108 -13.28 5.76 -29.41
N VAL A 109 -13.22 6.97 -29.95
CA VAL A 109 -13.40 7.27 -31.37
C VAL A 109 -12.03 7.59 -31.94
N LEU A 110 -11.54 6.70 -32.79
CA LEU A 110 -10.20 6.75 -33.35
C LEU A 110 -10.26 7.25 -34.79
N PRO A 111 -9.55 8.33 -35.16
CA PRO A 111 -9.48 8.78 -36.54
C PRO A 111 -8.68 7.75 -37.38
N THR A 112 -9.15 7.54 -38.61
CA THR A 112 -8.42 6.72 -39.59
C THR A 112 -7.55 7.58 -40.50
N VAL A 113 -6.80 6.93 -41.40
CA VAL A 113 -6.02 7.62 -42.45
C VAL A 113 -6.93 8.32 -43.47
N GLU A 114 -8.16 7.84 -43.63
CA GLU A 114 -9.14 8.48 -44.48
C GLU A 114 -9.90 9.57 -43.72
N PRO A 115 -10.00 10.80 -44.26
CA PRO A 115 -10.82 11.86 -43.67
C PRO A 115 -12.26 11.39 -43.44
N GLU A 116 -12.85 11.83 -42.33
CA GLU A 116 -14.26 11.54 -41.97
C GLU A 116 -14.61 10.07 -41.67
N LYS A 117 -13.62 9.17 -41.69
CA LYS A 117 -13.78 7.78 -41.26
C LYS A 117 -13.17 7.57 -39.89
N PHE A 118 -13.92 6.90 -39.03
CA PHE A 118 -13.53 6.64 -37.64
C PHE A 118 -13.74 5.18 -37.28
N VAL A 119 -12.90 4.66 -36.39
CA VAL A 119 -13.12 3.37 -35.71
C VAL A 119 -13.67 3.66 -34.33
N LEU A 120 -14.78 3.02 -33.97
CA LEU A 120 -15.40 3.19 -32.66
C LEU A 120 -15.18 1.93 -31.83
N VAL A 121 -14.46 2.08 -30.73
CA VAL A 121 -14.22 1.01 -29.76
C VAL A 121 -15.06 1.29 -28.52
N LYS A 122 -15.97 0.37 -28.18
CA LYS A 122 -16.77 0.47 -26.96
C LYS A 122 -16.35 -0.62 -25.98
N HIS A 123 -16.14 -0.25 -24.72
CA HIS A 123 -15.92 -1.18 -23.61
C HIS A 123 -17.17 -1.21 -22.74
N LEU A 124 -17.89 -2.33 -22.82
CA LEU A 124 -19.09 -2.62 -22.03
C LEU A 124 -18.68 -3.40 -20.78
N ILE A 125 -19.08 -2.88 -19.61
CA ILE A 125 -18.75 -3.47 -18.31
C ILE A 125 -20.04 -3.67 -17.52
N THR A 126 -20.31 -4.92 -17.16
CA THR A 126 -21.43 -5.29 -16.29
C THR A 126 -20.95 -5.52 -14.86
N GLU A 127 -21.85 -5.36 -13.88
CA GLU A 127 -21.51 -5.65 -12.47
C GLU A 127 -21.27 -7.14 -12.25
N GLU A 128 -22.13 -7.97 -12.83
CA GLU A 128 -22.07 -9.43 -12.80
C GLU A 128 -21.75 -10.03 -14.17
N GLN A 129 -21.40 -11.32 -14.18
CA GLN A 129 -21.24 -12.05 -15.44
C GLN A 129 -22.61 -12.28 -16.11
N VAL A 130 -22.77 -11.77 -17.33
CA VAL A 130 -24.01 -11.89 -18.11
C VAL A 130 -23.81 -12.84 -19.30
N LYS A 131 -24.91 -13.40 -19.83
CA LYS A 131 -24.84 -14.28 -21.00
C LYS A 131 -24.27 -13.55 -22.22
N ALA A 132 -23.36 -14.19 -22.93
CA ALA A 132 -22.74 -13.61 -24.14
C ALA A 132 -23.78 -13.20 -25.19
N SER A 133 -24.84 -14.01 -25.36
CA SER A 133 -25.95 -13.72 -26.28
C SER A 133 -26.75 -12.46 -25.91
N PHE A 134 -26.78 -12.05 -24.65
CA PHE A 134 -27.36 -10.78 -24.23
C PHE A 134 -26.48 -9.61 -24.66
N ILE A 135 -25.17 -9.69 -24.40
CA ILE A 135 -24.22 -8.63 -24.77
C ILE A 135 -24.12 -8.47 -26.30
N GLN A 136 -24.14 -9.57 -27.05
CA GLN A 136 -24.16 -9.52 -28.53
C GLN A 136 -25.30 -8.66 -29.06
N LYS A 137 -26.47 -8.66 -28.41
CA LYS A 137 -27.60 -7.80 -28.79
C LYS A 137 -27.33 -6.31 -28.55
N LEU A 138 -26.44 -5.95 -27.62
CA LEU A 138 -26.05 -4.57 -27.33
C LEU A 138 -24.96 -4.06 -28.29
N CYS A 139 -24.15 -4.95 -28.87
CA CYS A 139 -23.04 -4.61 -29.75
C CYS A 139 -23.54 -4.19 -31.15
N TYR A 140 -22.83 -3.26 -31.79
CA TYR A 140 -23.11 -2.82 -33.17
C TYR A 140 -22.10 -3.36 -34.17
N GLY A 141 -20.86 -3.57 -33.72
CA GLY A 141 -19.78 -4.17 -34.48
C GLY A 141 -19.50 -5.59 -33.99
N THR A 142 -18.21 -5.94 -33.94
CA THR A 142 -17.78 -7.28 -33.57
C THR A 142 -17.49 -7.35 -32.07
N PRO A 143 -18.20 -8.20 -31.31
CA PRO A 143 -17.99 -8.36 -29.88
C PRO A 143 -16.77 -9.24 -29.59
N HIS A 144 -15.91 -8.76 -28.69
CA HIS A 144 -14.71 -9.43 -28.22
C HIS A 144 -14.71 -9.50 -26.69
N TYR A 145 -14.20 -10.58 -26.11
CA TYR A 145 -14.03 -10.72 -24.67
C TYR A 145 -12.54 -10.62 -24.30
N VAL A 146 -12.27 -10.21 -23.07
CA VAL A 146 -10.88 -10.14 -22.56
C VAL A 146 -10.42 -11.55 -22.17
N ASN A 147 -9.30 -12.00 -22.74
CA ASN A 147 -8.66 -13.24 -22.29
C ASN A 147 -7.80 -12.94 -21.05
N TRP A 148 -8.30 -13.31 -19.87
CA TRP A 148 -7.66 -12.95 -18.61
C TRP A 148 -6.37 -13.71 -18.28
N GLY A 149 -6.10 -14.86 -18.93
CA GLY A 149 -4.90 -15.68 -18.69
C GLY A 149 -4.63 -16.05 -17.22
N GLY A 150 -5.65 -15.98 -16.34
CA GLY A 150 -5.53 -16.19 -14.89
C GLY A 150 -5.08 -14.97 -14.05
N CYS A 151 -4.77 -13.81 -14.65
CA CYS A 151 -4.26 -12.62 -13.92
C CYS A 151 -5.22 -11.41 -13.97
N ALA A 152 -6.46 -11.58 -13.51
CA ALA A 152 -7.53 -10.59 -13.71
C ALA A 152 -7.24 -9.17 -13.16
N LYS A 153 -6.58 -9.07 -12.00
CA LYS A 153 -6.33 -7.77 -11.35
C LYS A 153 -5.32 -6.92 -12.11
N ASN A 154 -4.18 -7.49 -12.51
CA ASN A 154 -3.15 -6.75 -13.22
C ASN A 154 -3.56 -6.49 -14.67
N LEU A 155 -4.23 -7.45 -15.30
CA LEU A 155 -4.69 -7.28 -16.67
C LEU A 155 -5.74 -6.16 -16.80
N ARG A 156 -6.56 -5.90 -15.77
CA ARG A 156 -7.51 -4.78 -15.82
C ARG A 156 -6.79 -3.43 -15.87
N LYS A 157 -5.66 -3.29 -15.17
CA LYS A 157 -4.81 -2.10 -15.22
C LYS A 157 -4.14 -1.97 -16.58
N ALA A 158 -3.56 -3.08 -17.07
CA ALA A 158 -2.92 -3.14 -18.38
C ALA A 158 -3.89 -2.80 -19.51
N LEU A 159 -5.08 -3.39 -19.51
CA LEU A 159 -6.13 -3.11 -20.48
C LEU A 159 -6.53 -1.64 -20.49
N HIS A 160 -6.70 -1.02 -19.32
CA HIS A 160 -7.05 0.40 -19.26
C HIS A 160 -5.89 1.29 -19.71
N TYR A 161 -4.64 0.93 -19.40
CA TYR A 161 -3.46 1.62 -19.90
C TYR A 161 -3.43 1.58 -21.43
N MET A 162 -3.64 0.40 -22.02
CA MET A 162 -3.71 0.26 -23.48
C MET A 162 -4.85 1.09 -24.07
N PHE A 163 -6.00 1.13 -23.40
CA PHE A 163 -7.13 1.96 -23.81
C PHE A 163 -6.79 3.45 -23.83
N GLU A 164 -6.20 3.99 -22.76
CA GLU A 164 -5.73 5.39 -22.71
C GLU A 164 -4.68 5.68 -23.82
N LYS A 165 -3.83 4.69 -24.13
CA LYS A 165 -2.80 4.80 -25.18
C LYS A 165 -3.32 4.64 -26.61
N MET A 166 -4.61 4.37 -26.82
CA MET A 166 -5.22 4.45 -28.16
C MET A 166 -5.41 5.90 -28.63
N GLY A 167 -5.48 6.86 -27.71
CA GLY A 167 -5.75 8.27 -28.04
C GLY A 167 -7.12 8.49 -28.69
N GLY A 168 -7.22 9.53 -29.53
CA GLY A 168 -8.49 9.95 -30.12
C GLY A 168 -9.44 10.60 -29.10
N TYR A 169 -10.73 10.65 -29.45
CA TYR A 169 -11.77 11.13 -28.54
C TYR A 169 -12.25 10.00 -27.65
N GLN A 170 -12.08 10.13 -26.34
CA GLN A 170 -12.38 9.08 -25.37
C GLN A 170 -13.31 9.56 -24.27
N VAL A 171 -14.20 8.66 -23.84
CA VAL A 171 -15.00 8.79 -22.62
C VAL A 171 -14.65 7.63 -21.72
N VAL A 172 -13.96 7.93 -20.61
CA VAL A 172 -13.38 6.93 -19.70
C VAL A 172 -13.94 7.05 -18.29
N HIS A 173 -14.19 5.92 -17.64
CA HIS A 173 -14.67 5.86 -16.25
C HIS A 173 -13.58 5.44 -15.26
N TYR A 174 -12.38 5.13 -15.72
CA TYR A 174 -11.25 4.85 -14.86
C TYR A 174 -10.11 5.84 -15.10
N SER A 175 -9.18 5.90 -14.16
CA SER A 175 -7.92 6.62 -14.28
C SER A 175 -6.81 5.80 -13.63
N LEU A 176 -5.65 5.75 -14.29
CA LEU A 176 -4.42 5.19 -13.74
C LEU A 176 -3.61 6.28 -13.02
N GLN A 177 -3.20 5.98 -11.79
CA GLN A 177 -2.38 6.88 -10.99
C GLN A 177 -1.16 6.16 -10.43
N ALA A 178 -0.02 6.84 -10.39
CA ALA A 178 1.19 6.34 -9.75
C ALA A 178 0.89 6.01 -8.27
N SER A 179 1.36 4.86 -7.81
CA SER A 179 1.35 4.49 -6.39
C SER A 179 2.36 5.33 -5.61
N VAL A 180 2.13 6.64 -5.53
CA VAL A 180 2.76 7.46 -4.50
C VAL A 180 1.87 7.24 -3.27
N ASN A 181 2.23 6.26 -2.44
CA ASN A 181 1.51 5.83 -1.24
C ASN A 181 0.28 4.92 -1.44
N ALA A 182 0.37 3.85 -2.24
CA ALA A 182 -0.64 2.77 -2.19
C ALA A 182 -0.45 1.86 -0.97
N SER A 183 -0.48 2.46 0.24
CA SER A 183 -1.07 1.76 1.37
C SER A 183 -2.59 1.84 1.19
N SER A 184 -3.13 0.78 0.57
CA SER A 184 -4.52 0.33 0.62
C SER A 184 -5.62 1.15 -0.07
N SER A 185 -6.28 0.49 -1.02
CA SER A 185 -7.70 0.64 -1.27
C SER A 185 -8.47 0.33 0.03
N ASP A 186 -8.97 1.38 0.67
CA ASP A 186 -10.40 1.64 0.85
C ASP A 186 -10.55 2.91 1.71
N SER A 187 -11.37 3.85 1.25
CA SER A 187 -12.06 4.85 2.08
C SER A 187 -11.26 5.66 3.13
N LYS A 188 -9.95 5.92 2.98
CA LYS A 188 -9.23 6.82 3.91
C LYS A 188 -9.66 8.30 3.83
N GLY A 189 -10.53 8.66 2.89
CA GLY A 189 -11.04 10.02 2.76
C GLY A 189 -12.44 10.26 3.35
N THR A 190 -13.24 9.23 3.67
CA THR A 190 -14.68 9.44 3.92
C THR A 190 -15.15 9.10 5.32
N PHE A 191 -14.56 8.14 6.02
CA PHE A 191 -15.08 7.72 7.33
C PHE A 191 -14.97 8.84 8.39
N PHE A 192 -13.81 9.50 8.46
CA PHE A 192 -13.61 10.61 9.40
C PHE A 192 -14.34 11.89 8.98
N GLN A 193 -14.78 12.03 7.73
CA GLN A 193 -15.57 13.18 7.28
C GLN A 193 -17.02 13.13 7.79
N SER A 194 -17.52 11.95 8.17
CA SER A 194 -18.86 11.76 8.72
C SER A 194 -18.92 11.79 10.25
N LEU A 195 -17.78 11.97 10.92
CA LEU A 195 -17.69 12.00 12.38
C LEU A 195 -17.25 13.38 12.85
N SER A 196 -17.68 13.78 14.05
CA SER A 196 -17.12 14.95 14.72
C SER A 196 -15.75 14.61 15.31
N ASP A 197 -14.89 15.63 15.50
CA ASP A 197 -13.58 15.44 16.14
C ASP A 197 -13.72 14.78 17.53
N ASP A 198 -14.77 15.14 18.28
CA ASP A 198 -15.07 14.57 19.60
C ASP A 198 -15.45 13.08 19.51
N ASP A 199 -16.18 12.64 18.48
CA ASP A 199 -16.51 11.22 18.25
C ASP A 199 -15.28 10.41 17.84
N ILE A 200 -14.38 11.03 17.08
CA ILE A 200 -13.09 10.42 16.69
C ILE A 200 -12.25 10.18 17.94
N ASP A 201 -12.09 11.22 18.77
CA ASP A 201 -11.31 11.14 20.01
C ASP A 201 -11.92 10.12 20.97
N LYS A 202 -13.25 10.15 21.18
CA LYS A 202 -13.97 9.16 22.00
C LYS A 202 -13.71 7.73 21.56
N GLY A 203 -13.71 7.45 20.26
CA GLY A 203 -13.47 6.09 19.74
C GLY A 203 -12.03 5.62 19.96
N PHE A 204 -11.03 6.50 19.78
CA PHE A 204 -9.64 6.17 20.09
C PHE A 204 -9.39 6.04 21.59
N ASP A 205 -9.96 6.92 22.41
CA ASP A 205 -9.93 6.85 23.87
C ASP A 205 -10.54 5.55 24.38
N PHE A 206 -11.65 5.13 23.78
CA PHE A 206 -12.31 3.87 24.10
C PHE A 206 -11.41 2.66 23.80
N ILE A 207 -10.76 2.62 22.63
CA ILE A 207 -9.79 1.58 22.29
C ILE A 207 -8.58 1.63 23.24
N GLN A 208 -8.09 2.80 23.60
CA GLN A 208 -6.95 2.95 24.50
C GLN A 208 -7.27 2.43 25.92
N LYS A 209 -8.48 2.70 26.42
CA LYS A 209 -8.94 2.32 27.77
C LYS A 209 -9.40 0.87 27.86
N GLN A 210 -10.09 0.36 26.84
CA GLN A 210 -10.78 -0.95 26.89
C GLN A 210 -10.20 -1.99 25.93
N GLY A 211 -9.37 -1.59 24.97
CA GLY A 211 -8.82 -2.46 23.94
C GLY A 211 -7.76 -3.42 24.50
N PRO A 212 -7.81 -4.72 24.16
CA PRO A 212 -6.82 -5.68 24.61
C PRO A 212 -5.47 -5.47 23.93
N ARG A 213 -4.40 -5.44 24.73
CA ARG A 213 -3.01 -5.24 24.28
C ARG A 213 -2.30 -6.51 23.78
N THR A 214 -3.03 -7.60 23.60
CA THR A 214 -2.46 -8.88 23.17
C THR A 214 -3.39 -9.58 22.19
N HIS A 215 -2.81 -10.37 21.29
CA HIS A 215 -3.53 -11.23 20.36
C HIS A 215 -3.62 -12.69 20.85
N HIS A 216 -3.06 -13.03 22.02
CA HIS A 216 -3.10 -14.40 22.55
C HIS A 216 -4.53 -14.91 22.73
N CYS A 217 -4.76 -16.19 22.42
CA CYS A 217 -6.07 -16.82 22.55
C CYS A 217 -7.21 -16.06 21.84
N ASN A 218 -6.90 -15.37 20.74
CA ASN A 218 -7.84 -14.58 19.95
C ASN A 218 -8.54 -13.46 20.75
N THR A 219 -7.91 -12.91 21.79
CA THR A 219 -8.47 -11.86 22.65
C THR A 219 -8.90 -10.62 21.87
N GLN A 220 -8.07 -10.13 20.94
CA GLN A 220 -8.42 -8.99 20.09
C GLN A 220 -9.59 -9.32 19.16
N LEU A 221 -9.59 -10.49 18.52
CA LEU A 221 -10.67 -10.89 17.62
C LEU A 221 -12.01 -11.02 18.37
N ARG A 222 -12.00 -11.64 19.55
CA ARG A 222 -13.19 -11.75 20.41
C ARG A 222 -13.69 -10.38 20.88
N TRP A 223 -12.77 -9.48 21.23
CA TRP A 223 -13.13 -8.14 21.64
C TRP A 223 -13.75 -7.34 20.48
N ILE A 224 -13.13 -7.35 19.30
CA ILE A 224 -13.66 -6.70 18.09
C ILE A 224 -15.08 -7.19 17.78
N ALA A 225 -15.30 -8.51 17.77
CA ALA A 225 -16.62 -9.08 17.52
C ALA A 225 -17.66 -8.59 18.54
N LYS A 226 -17.31 -8.53 19.82
CA LYS A 226 -18.21 -8.02 20.87
C LYS A 226 -18.53 -6.53 20.69
N GLN A 227 -17.53 -5.72 20.35
CA GLN A 227 -17.72 -4.26 20.22
C GLN A 227 -18.51 -3.90 18.97
N LEU A 228 -18.31 -4.61 17.86
CA LEU A 228 -19.10 -4.39 16.64
C LEU A 228 -20.57 -4.84 16.77
N SER A 229 -20.86 -5.77 17.68
CA SER A 229 -22.24 -6.20 17.97
C SER A 229 -22.94 -5.37 19.07
N SER A 230 -22.23 -4.44 19.71
CA SER A 230 -22.76 -3.66 20.84
C SER A 230 -23.08 -2.24 20.40
N GLU A 231 -24.35 -1.84 20.41
CA GLU A 231 -24.78 -0.48 20.03
C GLU A 231 -24.21 0.60 20.97
N GLU A 232 -23.91 0.23 22.22
CA GLU A 232 -23.30 1.14 23.21
C GLU A 232 -21.80 1.38 23.00
N SER A 233 -21.16 0.66 22.06
CA SER A 233 -19.72 0.79 21.84
C SER A 233 -19.39 2.04 21.05
N SER A 234 -18.43 2.85 21.53
CA SER A 234 -17.95 4.05 20.82
C SER A 234 -17.29 3.74 19.47
N VAL A 235 -17.01 2.46 19.20
CA VAL A 235 -16.44 1.98 17.94
C VAL A 235 -17.37 1.04 17.17
N ALA A 236 -18.65 0.93 17.55
CA ALA A 236 -19.62 0.02 16.92
C ALA A 236 -19.75 0.25 15.41
N GLN A 237 -19.71 1.52 14.98
CA GLN A 237 -19.84 1.93 13.58
C GLN A 237 -18.49 2.10 12.87
N TRP A 238 -17.38 1.82 13.57
CA TRP A 238 -16.06 1.96 12.97
C TRP A 238 -15.76 0.81 12.01
N PRO A 239 -15.04 1.07 10.90
CA PRO A 239 -14.55 0.01 10.04
C PRO A 239 -13.68 -0.96 10.85
N GLU A 240 -13.99 -2.26 10.79
CA GLU A 240 -13.24 -3.29 11.52
C GLU A 240 -11.73 -3.19 11.29
N ARG A 241 -11.33 -2.83 10.06
CA ARG A 241 -9.95 -2.59 9.68
C ARG A 241 -9.28 -1.48 10.50
N LEU A 242 -9.97 -0.38 10.74
CA LEU A 242 -9.46 0.75 11.53
C LEU A 242 -9.29 0.32 13.00
N ILE A 243 -10.25 -0.42 13.55
CA ILE A 243 -10.17 -0.96 14.91
C ILE A 243 -8.96 -1.91 15.04
N LYS A 244 -8.75 -2.80 14.07
CA LYS A 244 -7.57 -3.68 14.01
C LYS A 244 -6.25 -2.90 13.97
N GLU A 245 -6.19 -1.83 13.17
CA GLU A 245 -5.01 -0.99 13.07
C GLU A 245 -4.73 -0.24 14.38
N ALA A 246 -5.76 0.31 15.02
CA ALA A 246 -5.66 0.98 16.32
C ALA A 246 -5.22 0.01 17.44
N LEU A 247 -5.78 -1.20 17.50
CA LEU A 247 -5.38 -2.24 18.47
C LEU A 247 -3.95 -2.74 18.23
N ARG A 248 -3.49 -2.79 16.98
CA ARG A 248 -2.10 -3.11 16.65
C ARG A 248 -1.18 -1.99 17.14
N ASN A 249 -1.55 -0.74 16.89
CA ASN A 249 -0.77 0.41 17.37
C ASN A 249 -0.70 0.41 18.89
N LEU A 250 -1.82 0.14 19.58
CA LEU A 250 -1.88 0.02 21.04
C LEU A 250 -1.02 -1.14 21.59
N MET A 251 -0.91 -2.25 20.85
CA MET A 251 0.00 -3.35 21.19
C MET A 251 1.46 -2.92 21.08
N THR A 252 1.80 -2.11 20.07
CA THR A 252 3.15 -1.59 19.85
C THR A 252 3.48 -0.34 20.68
N ASP A 253 2.48 0.31 21.28
CA ASP A 253 2.63 1.53 22.10
C ASP A 253 3.40 1.28 23.41
N GLY A 254 3.73 0.02 23.72
CA GLY A 254 4.60 -0.38 24.83
C GLY A 254 6.08 -0.60 24.47
N VAL A 255 6.47 -0.57 23.19
CA VAL A 255 7.87 -0.82 22.76
C VAL A 255 8.71 0.46 22.89
N LEU A 256 9.06 0.86 24.11
CA LEU A 256 9.84 2.08 24.33
C LEU A 256 11.36 1.88 24.16
N ALA A 257 11.84 0.64 24.07
CA ALA A 257 13.28 0.35 23.98
C ALA A 257 13.78 0.49 22.53
N LEU A 258 14.01 1.73 22.09
CA LEU A 258 14.56 2.00 20.75
C LEU A 258 16.02 1.50 20.62
N PRO A 259 16.43 0.98 19.45
CA PRO A 259 17.82 0.63 19.20
C PRO A 259 18.75 1.84 19.28
N VAL A 260 19.83 1.70 20.03
CA VAL A 260 20.93 2.67 20.11
C VAL A 260 22.09 2.11 19.30
N ALA A 261 22.36 2.74 18.15
CA ALA A 261 23.45 2.35 17.25
C ALA A 261 24.73 3.17 17.46
N ASP A 262 24.60 4.37 18.05
CA ASP A 262 25.71 5.27 18.30
C ASP A 262 26.05 5.30 19.79
N PHE A 263 27.22 4.75 20.11
CA PHE A 263 27.81 4.81 21.44
C PHE A 263 29.34 4.93 21.32
N PRO A 264 29.94 6.01 21.84
CA PRO A 264 31.31 6.38 21.49
C PRO A 264 32.37 5.51 22.17
N LEU A 265 32.05 4.88 23.30
CA LEU A 265 33.01 4.05 24.04
C LEU A 265 33.05 2.62 23.48
N THR A 266 34.25 2.06 23.46
CA THR A 266 34.60 0.76 22.91
C THR A 266 35.37 -0.08 23.92
N LEU A 267 35.76 -1.30 23.54
CA LEU A 267 36.61 -2.15 24.38
C LEU A 267 37.98 -1.51 24.67
N VAL A 268 38.47 -0.62 23.80
CA VAL A 268 39.76 0.07 24.01
C VAL A 268 39.72 1.02 25.20
N ASP A 269 38.53 1.51 25.56
CA ASP A 269 38.33 2.45 26.66
C ASP A 269 38.24 1.74 28.03
N LEU A 270 38.34 0.40 28.07
CA LEU A 270 38.27 -0.38 29.29
C LEU A 270 39.65 -0.62 29.92
N ASN A 271 39.68 -0.73 31.25
CA ASN A 271 40.88 -1.16 31.95
C ASN A 271 41.29 -2.58 31.51
N PRO A 272 42.59 -2.86 31.24
CA PRO A 272 43.06 -4.17 30.79
C PRO A 272 42.63 -5.35 31.66
N ILE A 273 42.51 -5.14 32.98
CA ILE A 273 42.06 -6.18 33.91
C ILE A 273 40.62 -6.61 33.58
N ILE A 274 39.75 -5.66 33.23
CA ILE A 274 38.37 -5.96 32.83
C ILE A 274 38.34 -6.70 31.48
N LEU A 275 39.23 -6.35 30.54
CA LEU A 275 39.33 -7.04 29.26
C LEU A 275 39.71 -8.52 29.43
N ASN A 276 40.68 -8.83 30.29
CA ASN A 276 41.06 -10.22 30.59
C ASN A 276 39.89 -11.03 31.16
N VAL A 277 39.06 -10.41 32.01
CA VAL A 277 37.85 -11.07 32.51
C VAL A 277 36.84 -11.28 31.38
N LEU A 278 36.57 -10.25 30.57
CA LEU A 278 35.60 -10.31 29.48
C LEU A 278 35.97 -11.33 28.40
N GLU A 279 37.26 -11.51 28.12
CA GLU A 279 37.76 -12.51 27.18
C GLU A 279 37.23 -13.91 27.51
N THR A 280 37.23 -14.29 28.79
CA THR A 280 36.68 -15.58 29.24
C THR A 280 35.15 -15.65 29.18
N MET A 281 34.47 -14.50 29.16
CA MET A 281 33.00 -14.42 29.23
C MET A 281 32.34 -14.35 27.85
N PHE A 282 32.99 -13.76 26.83
CA PHE A 282 32.40 -13.58 25.50
C PHE A 282 31.82 -14.86 24.89
N PRO A 283 32.47 -16.03 24.97
CA PRO A 283 31.91 -17.28 24.46
C PRO A 283 30.59 -17.70 25.12
N LEU A 284 30.30 -17.21 26.34
CA LEU A 284 29.13 -17.57 27.12
C LEU A 284 27.90 -16.72 26.77
N PHE A 285 28.05 -15.57 26.12
CA PHE A 285 26.94 -14.66 25.80
C PHE A 285 25.97 -15.18 24.74
N ASP A 286 26.23 -16.36 24.15
CA ASP A 286 25.25 -17.01 23.28
C ASP A 286 24.04 -17.58 24.06
N HIS A 287 24.23 -17.93 25.33
CA HIS A 287 23.21 -18.62 26.13
C HIS A 287 23.15 -18.19 27.60
N LYS A 288 24.05 -17.28 28.05
CA LYS A 288 24.04 -16.75 29.42
C LYS A 288 23.88 -15.24 29.42
N ALA A 289 23.11 -14.74 30.38
CA ALA A 289 22.98 -13.31 30.65
C ALA A 289 24.07 -12.84 31.63
N LEU A 290 24.53 -11.60 31.46
CA LEU A 290 25.47 -10.93 32.38
C LEU A 290 24.72 -10.07 33.41
N GLY A 291 24.84 -10.42 34.68
CA GLY A 291 24.40 -9.58 35.80
C GLY A 291 25.54 -8.73 36.34
N MET A 292 25.40 -7.39 36.30
CA MET A 292 26.37 -6.46 36.90
C MET A 292 25.79 -5.84 38.18
N HIS A 293 26.40 -6.15 39.32
CA HIS A 293 26.04 -5.62 40.63
C HIS A 293 27.17 -4.74 41.18
N GLY A 294 26.82 -3.71 41.95
CA GLY A 294 27.79 -2.82 42.58
C GLY A 294 27.19 -1.47 42.95
N VAL A 295 27.93 -0.67 43.72
CA VAL A 295 27.49 0.66 44.19
C VAL A 295 27.22 1.62 43.02
N PRO A 296 26.38 2.65 43.19
CA PRO A 296 26.15 3.67 42.16
C PRO A 296 27.45 4.29 41.63
N ASN A 297 27.44 4.75 40.37
CA ASN A 297 28.53 5.50 39.73
C ASN A 297 29.88 4.77 39.49
N VAL A 298 29.97 3.45 39.69
CA VAL A 298 31.19 2.65 39.34
C VAL A 298 31.30 2.25 37.87
N GLY A 299 30.56 2.90 36.96
CA GLY A 299 30.67 2.63 35.52
C GLY A 299 29.95 1.38 34.99
N LYS A 300 29.04 0.74 35.76
CA LYS A 300 28.29 -0.46 35.32
C LYS A 300 27.54 -0.26 34.01
N THR A 301 26.80 0.86 33.87
CA THR A 301 25.98 1.12 32.68
C THR A 301 26.84 1.40 31.44
N PRO A 302 27.87 2.26 31.49
CA PRO A 302 28.83 2.36 30.38
C PRO A 302 29.45 1.01 29.98
N LEU A 303 29.92 0.21 30.95
CA LEU A 303 30.48 -1.12 30.68
C LEU A 303 29.48 -2.04 29.97
N ALA A 304 28.23 -2.08 30.43
CA ALA A 304 27.15 -2.85 29.80
C ALA A 304 26.96 -2.48 28.32
N ARG A 305 26.96 -1.18 28.01
CA ARG A 305 26.77 -0.66 26.65
C ARG A 305 27.96 -0.98 25.76
N ILE A 306 29.20 -0.87 26.27
CA ILE A 306 30.41 -1.28 25.55
C ILE A 306 30.34 -2.76 25.16
N ILE A 307 30.01 -3.63 26.13
CA ILE A 307 29.90 -5.08 25.90
C ILE A 307 28.79 -5.38 24.89
N ALA A 308 27.61 -4.77 25.04
CA ALA A 308 26.49 -4.98 24.13
C ALA A 308 26.81 -4.55 22.69
N MET A 309 27.49 -3.41 22.51
CA MET A 309 27.94 -2.98 21.18
C MET A 309 29.00 -3.92 20.58
N ALA A 310 29.95 -4.41 21.39
CA ALA A 310 30.95 -5.37 20.93
C ALA A 310 30.32 -6.68 20.46
N VAL A 311 29.38 -7.22 21.26
CA VAL A 311 28.62 -8.43 20.91
C VAL A 311 27.78 -8.22 19.66
N SER A 312 27.08 -7.09 19.55
CA SER A 312 26.28 -6.76 18.37
C SER A 312 27.16 -6.71 17.11
N ARG A 313 28.28 -5.99 17.13
CA ARG A 313 29.22 -5.91 16.00
C ARG A 313 29.76 -7.28 15.60
N TYR A 314 30.13 -8.12 16.57
CA TYR A 314 30.58 -9.49 16.31
C TYR A 314 29.51 -10.31 15.57
N TRP A 315 28.27 -10.33 16.07
CA TRP A 315 27.21 -11.13 15.46
C TRP A 315 26.72 -10.58 14.13
N VAL A 316 26.70 -9.25 13.95
CA VAL A 316 26.42 -8.64 12.64
C VAL A 316 27.41 -9.14 11.60
N SER A 317 28.71 -9.12 11.91
CA SER A 317 29.77 -9.64 11.03
C SER A 317 29.67 -11.15 10.84
N LYS A 318 29.54 -11.91 11.94
CA LYS A 318 29.53 -13.39 11.91
C LYS A 318 28.35 -13.98 11.14
N LEU A 319 27.20 -13.31 11.17
CA LEU A 319 25.96 -13.75 10.51
C LEU A 319 25.77 -13.12 9.12
N ASP A 320 26.71 -12.29 8.64
CA ASP A 320 26.54 -11.48 7.42
C ASP A 320 25.20 -10.69 7.44
N SER A 321 24.88 -10.13 8.61
CA SER A 321 23.63 -9.43 8.85
C SER A 321 23.69 -8.04 8.21
N LYS A 322 22.66 -7.67 7.44
CA LYS A 322 22.52 -6.29 6.92
C LYS A 322 22.10 -5.26 7.98
N ASN A 323 21.99 -5.68 9.24
CA ASN A 323 21.52 -4.81 10.32
C ASN A 323 22.65 -3.94 10.85
N VAL A 324 22.32 -2.70 11.23
CA VAL A 324 23.26 -1.81 11.91
C VAL A 324 23.50 -2.34 13.33
N PRO A 325 24.76 -2.50 13.77
CA PRO A 325 25.06 -2.88 15.14
C PRO A 325 24.42 -1.92 16.15
N ALA A 326 23.67 -2.46 17.11
CA ALA A 326 22.93 -1.69 18.10
C ALA A 326 22.60 -2.54 19.33
N TYR A 327 22.24 -1.87 20.43
CA TYR A 327 21.61 -2.49 21.59
C TYR A 327 20.29 -1.78 21.93
N ARG A 328 19.44 -2.41 22.73
CA ARG A 328 18.26 -1.76 23.33
C ARG A 328 18.46 -1.64 24.83
N GLU A 329 18.04 -0.54 25.42
CA GLU A 329 18.09 -0.33 26.87
C GLU A 329 16.71 0.05 27.39
N ALA A 330 16.30 -0.54 28.51
CA ALA A 330 15.03 -0.21 29.14
C ALA A 330 15.10 -0.39 30.65
N CYS A 331 14.25 0.34 31.38
CA CYS A 331 14.13 0.21 32.83
C CYS A 331 13.06 -0.77 33.31
N GLU A 332 12.25 -1.27 32.38
CA GLU A 332 11.18 -2.24 32.62
C GLU A 332 11.28 -3.34 31.55
N PHE A 333 11.09 -4.60 31.95
CA PHE A 333 11.12 -5.72 31.00
C PHE A 333 10.02 -5.58 29.93
N ASP A 334 8.92 -4.93 30.28
CA ASP A 334 7.77 -4.74 29.40
C ASP A 334 8.09 -3.86 28.19
N PHE A 335 9.12 -3.01 28.27
CA PHE A 335 9.54 -2.16 27.15
C PHE A 335 10.31 -2.91 26.05
N PHE A 336 10.75 -4.14 26.32
CA PHE A 336 11.29 -5.02 25.29
C PHE A 336 10.18 -5.84 24.61
N ARG A 337 8.94 -5.83 25.13
CA ARG A 337 7.81 -6.52 24.52
C ARG A 337 7.46 -5.80 23.23
N GLY A 338 7.45 -6.54 22.11
CA GLY A 338 7.04 -6.05 20.80
C GLY A 338 8.01 -6.37 19.67
N GLU A 339 9.28 -6.63 19.99
CA GLU A 339 10.22 -7.28 19.07
C GLU A 339 11.00 -8.38 19.81
N PRO A 340 11.06 -9.61 19.28
CA PRO A 340 11.82 -10.70 19.89
C PRO A 340 13.30 -10.33 20.01
N GLY A 341 13.96 -10.84 21.06
CA GLY A 341 15.40 -10.67 21.25
C GLY A 341 16.20 -11.27 20.09
N ARG A 342 17.29 -10.60 19.70
CA ARG A 342 18.14 -11.02 18.57
C ARG A 342 19.61 -11.07 19.02
N LYS A 343 20.38 -12.03 18.48
CA LYS A 343 21.81 -12.15 18.78
C LYS A 343 22.60 -10.91 18.37
N ASP A 344 22.23 -10.31 17.24
CA ASP A 344 22.85 -9.10 16.71
C ASP A 344 22.33 -7.79 17.33
N ARG A 345 21.38 -7.87 18.27
CA ARG A 345 20.82 -6.71 18.99
C ARG A 345 20.55 -7.05 20.46
N PRO A 346 21.56 -6.95 21.33
CA PRO A 346 21.41 -7.28 22.75
C PRO A 346 20.48 -6.33 23.50
N ASP A 347 19.81 -6.84 24.53
CA ASP A 347 18.91 -6.10 25.41
C ASP A 347 19.57 -5.83 26.78
N ILE A 348 19.55 -4.58 27.23
CA ILE A 348 20.10 -4.12 28.50
C ILE A 348 18.95 -3.73 29.43
N PHE A 349 18.62 -4.60 30.38
CA PHE A 349 17.69 -4.27 31.46
C PHE A 349 18.40 -3.48 32.56
N ARG A 350 18.00 -2.22 32.75
CA ARG A 350 18.53 -1.34 33.79
C ARG A 350 17.51 -1.10 34.88
N ARG A 351 17.62 -1.82 36.00
CA ARG A 351 16.80 -1.56 37.18
C ARG A 351 17.09 -0.15 37.73
N ARG A 352 16.13 0.77 37.65
CA ARG A 352 16.19 2.01 38.43
C ARG A 352 15.94 1.65 39.90
N HIS A 353 16.86 1.98 40.79
CA HIS A 353 16.53 1.99 42.21
C HIS A 353 15.59 3.17 42.45
N LEU A 354 14.45 2.92 43.09
CA LEU A 354 13.57 3.93 43.68
C LEU A 354 14.36 4.77 44.71
N ALA A 355 15.03 5.82 44.25
CA ALA A 355 15.53 6.87 45.13
C ALA A 355 14.36 7.78 45.50
N ARG A 356 13.40 7.29 46.30
CA ARG A 356 12.33 8.13 46.88
C ARG A 356 11.65 7.51 48.10
N THR A 357 12.42 7.19 49.14
CA THR A 357 11.88 7.01 50.51
C THR A 357 12.95 7.12 51.61
N ALA A 358 13.86 8.10 51.54
CA ALA A 358 14.80 8.36 52.64
C ALA A 358 15.16 9.85 52.81
N SER A 359 14.25 10.77 52.44
CA SER A 359 14.42 12.20 52.72
C SER A 359 13.14 12.85 53.27
N GLN A 360 12.28 12.06 53.94
CA GLN A 360 11.09 12.55 54.63
C GLN A 360 11.04 12.17 56.12
N LYS A 361 12.20 11.78 56.69
CA LYS A 361 12.43 11.70 58.14
C LYS A 361 13.88 12.05 58.44
N ALA A 362 14.18 13.35 58.44
CA ALA A 362 15.24 13.98 59.23
C ALA A 362 14.81 15.43 59.45
#